data_AF-A0A7S0BKF9-F1
#
_entry.id   AF-A0A7S0BKF9-F1
#
_cell.length_a   1.000
_cell.length_b   1.000
_cell.length_c   1.000
_cell.angle_alpha   90.00
_cell.angle_beta   90.00
_cell.angle_gamma   90.00
#
_symmetry.space_group_name_H-M   'P 1'
#
loop_
_entity.id
_entity.type
_entity.pdbx_description
1 polymer ?
#
loop_
_entity_poly.entity_id
_entity_poly.type
_entity_poly.pdbx_seq_one_letter_code
_entity_poly.pdbx_strand_id
1 'polypeptide(L)'
;TSISAALGMSVARDLDGRTNHNVAVIGDGAITGGMAYEAMNNAGYLKSRVIVIFNDNGEVSLPTGTKSAGGVKPSGALSDYTARLLTSKSFVDVRNMAKQFTKVLPDDLRMAAAQVDEYARGLVNHGGTLFEELGFYYVGPVDGHNVESLVALFTQVRDMGGNKPVLIHVKTQKGRGYAPAEAAFDKYHGVARFDVPTGKQHKSSAKTPNYTTVFARSLIDEADRDSKIVAITAAMPGGTGL
;
A
#
# COMPACT_ATOMS: atom_id res chain seq x y z
N THR A 1 -1.28 11.09 3.19
CA THR A 1 -0.64 11.97 4.20
C THR A 1 0.42 11.27 5.03
N SER A 2 0.26 9.98 5.37
CA SER A 2 1.16 9.27 6.30
C SER A 2 2.65 9.35 5.94
N ILE A 3 3.02 9.14 4.67
CA ILE A 3 4.43 9.21 4.22
C ILE A 3 5.00 10.62 4.42
N SER A 4 4.27 11.66 4.02
CA SER A 4 4.69 13.06 4.16
C SER A 4 4.91 13.43 5.63
N ALA A 5 3.97 13.04 6.52
CA ALA A 5 4.09 13.26 7.95
C ALA A 5 5.31 12.53 8.56
N ALA A 6 5.51 11.25 8.20
CA ALA A 6 6.64 10.47 8.68
C ALA A 6 7.98 11.00 8.17
N LEU A 7 8.03 11.51 6.94
CA LEU A 7 9.21 12.18 6.39
C LEU A 7 9.53 13.45 7.17
N GLY A 8 8.54 14.30 7.44
CA GLY A 8 8.71 15.49 8.29
C GLY A 8 9.24 15.14 9.68
N MET A 9 8.71 14.08 10.29
CA MET A 9 9.20 13.55 11.57
C MET A 9 10.64 13.02 11.47
N SER A 10 11.04 12.41 10.33
CA SER A 10 12.42 11.96 10.11
C SER A 10 13.39 13.10 9.94
N VAL A 11 13.02 14.14 9.18
CA VAL A 11 13.83 15.36 9.06
C VAL A 11 13.98 16.04 10.43
N ALA A 12 12.89 16.18 11.18
CA ALA A 12 12.95 16.77 12.53
C ALA A 12 13.82 15.95 13.49
N ARG A 13 13.72 14.61 13.45
CA ARG A 13 14.59 13.71 14.20
C ARG A 13 16.06 13.95 13.86
N ASP A 14 16.39 14.03 12.58
CA ASP A 14 17.77 14.20 12.10
C ASP A 14 18.34 15.54 12.58
N LEU A 15 17.53 16.61 12.54
CA LEU A 15 17.89 17.93 13.07
C LEU A 15 18.08 17.94 14.60
N ASP A 16 17.33 17.11 15.33
CA ASP A 16 17.42 16.97 16.79
C ASP A 16 18.48 15.94 17.24
N GLY A 17 19.27 15.39 16.30
CA GLY A 17 20.33 14.42 16.60
C GLY A 17 19.83 13.08 17.17
N ARG A 18 18.55 12.74 16.99
CA ARG A 18 17.94 11.51 17.50
C ARG A 18 18.11 10.35 16.51
N THR A 19 17.92 9.13 17.01
CA THR A 19 18.12 7.89 16.23
C THR A 19 16.88 7.00 16.14
N ASN A 20 15.71 7.47 16.59
CA ASN A 20 14.47 6.70 16.49
C ASN A 20 14.04 6.48 15.01
N HIS A 21 13.19 5.49 14.77
CA HIS A 21 12.63 5.27 13.44
C HIS A 21 11.24 5.89 13.33
N ASN A 22 10.94 6.49 12.18
CA ASN A 22 9.58 6.91 11.82
C ASN A 22 9.05 5.97 10.76
N VAL A 23 7.87 5.40 11.03
CA VAL A 23 7.24 4.37 10.20
C VAL A 23 5.89 4.87 9.73
N ALA A 24 5.66 4.83 8.41
CA ALA A 24 4.36 5.09 7.81
C ALA A 24 3.75 3.79 7.30
N VAL A 25 2.53 3.47 7.74
CA VAL A 25 1.72 2.41 7.13
C VAL A 25 0.77 3.05 6.12
N ILE A 26 0.74 2.53 4.90
CA ILE A 26 -0.11 3.04 3.82
C ILE A 26 -0.73 1.89 3.03
N GLY A 27 -2.02 2.01 2.71
CA GLY A 27 -2.73 1.05 1.88
C GLY A 27 -2.57 1.28 0.38
N ASP A 28 -2.88 0.27 -0.42
CA ASP A 28 -2.99 0.27 -1.89
C ASP A 28 -3.96 1.30 -2.45
N GLY A 29 -5.05 1.61 -1.75
CA GLY A 29 -5.88 2.76 -2.12
C GLY A 29 -5.20 4.10 -1.85
N ALA A 30 -4.60 4.26 -0.68
CA ALA A 30 -4.03 5.54 -0.24
C ALA A 30 -2.75 5.93 -0.99
N ILE A 31 -1.97 4.96 -1.47
CA ILE A 31 -0.73 5.21 -2.22
C ILE A 31 -1.00 5.77 -3.62
N THR A 32 -2.22 5.62 -4.17
CA THR A 32 -2.62 6.23 -5.45
C THR A 32 -2.73 7.75 -5.40
N GLY A 33 -2.87 8.33 -4.19
CA GLY A 33 -2.97 9.77 -4.02
C GLY A 33 -1.66 10.49 -4.34
N GLY A 34 -1.73 11.59 -5.09
CA GLY A 34 -0.54 12.34 -5.52
C GLY A 34 0.38 12.79 -4.37
N MET A 35 -0.17 13.08 -3.19
CA MET A 35 0.60 13.43 -1.99
C MET A 35 1.50 12.28 -1.51
N ALA A 36 1.12 11.03 -1.71
CA ALA A 36 1.99 9.90 -1.37
C ALA A 36 3.25 9.89 -2.25
N TYR A 37 3.10 10.22 -3.53
CA TYR A 37 4.20 10.30 -4.49
C TYR A 37 5.10 11.50 -4.31
N GLU A 38 4.52 12.67 -4.05
CA GLU A 38 5.30 13.85 -3.70
C GLU A 38 6.18 13.55 -2.47
N ALA A 39 5.61 12.93 -1.44
CA ALA A 39 6.36 12.55 -0.24
C ALA A 39 7.42 11.48 -0.52
N MET A 40 7.14 10.48 -1.37
CA MET A 40 8.13 9.47 -1.75
C MET A 40 9.28 10.10 -2.56
N ASN A 41 8.97 10.91 -3.56
CA ASN A 41 9.98 11.63 -4.34
C ASN A 41 10.87 12.51 -3.43
N ASN A 42 10.26 13.22 -2.49
CA ASN A 42 10.98 14.06 -1.54
C ASN A 42 11.85 13.24 -0.57
N ALA A 43 11.35 12.09 -0.09
CA ALA A 43 12.13 11.19 0.75
C ALA A 43 13.39 10.68 0.04
N GLY A 44 13.28 10.34 -1.25
CA GLY A 44 14.42 9.95 -2.09
C GLY A 44 15.44 11.09 -2.24
N TYR A 45 14.97 12.30 -2.52
CA TYR A 45 15.81 13.49 -2.67
C TYR A 45 16.57 13.84 -1.37
N LEU A 46 15.86 13.89 -0.23
CA LEU A 46 16.44 14.25 1.06
C LEU A 46 17.35 13.17 1.64
N LYS A 47 17.25 11.93 1.13
CA LYS A 47 17.93 10.75 1.70
C LYS A 47 17.69 10.64 3.21
N SER A 48 16.48 10.96 3.67
CA SER A 48 16.11 10.85 5.08
C SER A 48 15.48 9.49 5.34
N ARG A 49 15.91 8.84 6.42
CA ARG A 49 15.48 7.48 6.74
C ARG A 49 14.05 7.46 7.27
N VAL A 50 13.10 7.23 6.36
CA VAL A 50 11.71 6.88 6.64
C VAL A 50 11.44 5.44 6.21
N ILE A 51 10.68 4.69 7.02
CA ILE A 51 10.27 3.31 6.70
C ILE A 51 8.80 3.35 6.31
N VAL A 52 8.48 2.91 5.10
CA VAL A 52 7.11 2.83 4.59
C VAL A 52 6.70 1.37 4.51
N ILE A 53 5.67 1.00 5.26
CA ILE A 53 5.01 -0.30 5.14
C ILE A 53 3.83 -0.12 4.19
N PHE A 54 3.98 -0.66 2.99
CA PHE A 54 2.96 -0.66 1.97
C PHE A 54 2.08 -1.91 2.12
N ASN A 55 0.88 -1.74 2.69
CA ASN A 55 -0.11 -2.79 2.91
C ASN A 55 -1.01 -2.94 1.68
N ASP A 56 -0.67 -3.90 0.83
CA ASP A 56 -1.42 -4.21 -0.39
C ASP A 56 -2.36 -5.40 -0.13
N ASN A 57 -3.68 -5.13 -0.18
CA ASN A 57 -4.71 -6.17 -0.07
C ASN A 57 -5.44 -6.41 -1.41
N GLY A 58 -5.02 -5.73 -2.48
CA GLY A 58 -5.65 -5.79 -3.80
C GLY A 58 -6.99 -5.06 -3.92
N GLU A 59 -7.40 -4.26 -2.92
CA GLU A 59 -8.65 -3.49 -2.93
C GLU A 59 -8.43 -2.00 -2.59
N VAL A 60 -8.79 -1.11 -3.52
CA VAL A 60 -8.70 0.36 -3.33
C VAL A 60 -9.90 0.89 -2.56
N SER A 61 -9.77 1.03 -1.23
CA SER A 61 -10.80 1.53 -0.28
C SER A 61 -12.11 0.73 -0.27
N LEU A 62 -12.91 0.82 -1.32
CA LEU A 62 -14.11 0.01 -1.59
C LEU A 62 -13.84 -0.88 -2.82
N PRO A 63 -14.74 -1.78 -3.23
CA PRO A 63 -14.75 -2.35 -4.57
C PRO A 63 -15.08 -1.23 -5.57
N THR A 64 -14.13 -0.33 -5.78
CA THR A 64 -14.23 0.87 -6.61
C THR A 64 -13.76 0.63 -8.03
N GLY A 65 -13.31 -0.59 -8.30
CA GLY A 65 -12.95 -0.97 -9.64
C GLY A 65 -14.14 -0.91 -10.58
N THR A 66 -13.87 -0.42 -11.77
CA THR A 66 -14.75 -0.55 -12.92
C THR A 66 -15.15 -2.01 -13.04
N LYS A 67 -16.46 -2.31 -13.12
CA LYS A 67 -16.93 -3.65 -13.46
C LYS A 67 -16.36 -4.01 -14.83
N SER A 68 -15.32 -4.84 -14.87
CA SER A 68 -14.81 -5.44 -16.10
C SER A 68 -15.30 -6.88 -16.21
N ALA A 69 -15.28 -7.45 -17.41
CA ALA A 69 -15.67 -8.84 -17.65
C ALA A 69 -14.85 -9.88 -16.82
N GLY A 70 -13.76 -9.47 -16.16
CA GLY A 70 -12.95 -10.29 -15.26
C GLY A 70 -12.99 -9.88 -13.77
N GLY A 71 -13.92 -9.01 -13.35
CA GLY A 71 -14.05 -8.53 -11.96
C GLY A 71 -13.73 -7.04 -11.76
N VAL A 72 -13.68 -6.64 -10.49
CA VAL A 72 -13.41 -5.26 -10.02
C VAL A 72 -11.89 -5.05 -10.01
N LYS A 73 -11.36 -4.21 -10.91
CA LYS A 73 -9.92 -3.87 -10.92
C LYS A 73 -9.67 -2.51 -10.28
N PRO A 74 -8.70 -2.37 -9.36
CA PRO A 74 -8.19 -1.08 -8.91
C PRO A 74 -8.01 -0.10 -10.07
N SER A 75 -8.49 1.13 -9.92
CA SER A 75 -8.38 2.15 -10.96
C SER A 75 -6.99 2.80 -10.95
N GLY A 76 -6.25 2.65 -12.05
CA GLY A 76 -5.02 3.40 -12.31
C GLY A 76 -3.83 2.51 -12.69
N ALA A 77 -2.96 3.06 -13.55
CA ALA A 77 -1.76 2.38 -14.02
C ALA A 77 -0.80 1.97 -12.88
N LEU A 78 -0.86 2.69 -11.74
CA LEU A 78 -0.11 2.32 -10.55
C LEU A 78 -0.63 1.02 -9.95
N SER A 79 -1.93 0.91 -9.72
CA SER A 79 -2.49 -0.29 -9.12
C SER A 79 -2.29 -1.51 -10.02
N ASP A 80 -2.35 -1.32 -11.34
CA ASP A 80 -1.94 -2.34 -12.32
C ASP A 80 -0.44 -2.66 -12.24
N TYR A 81 0.42 -1.67 -11.98
CA TYR A 81 1.85 -1.86 -11.79
C TYR A 81 2.16 -2.67 -10.51
N THR A 82 1.54 -2.34 -9.37
CA THR A 82 1.68 -3.12 -8.14
C THR A 82 1.10 -4.53 -8.29
N ALA A 83 -0.05 -4.68 -8.93
CA ALA A 83 -0.59 -6.01 -9.27
C ALA A 83 0.38 -6.81 -10.16
N ARG A 84 1.00 -6.17 -11.16
CA ARG A 84 2.04 -6.81 -11.99
C ARG A 84 3.28 -7.21 -11.19
N LEU A 85 3.73 -6.37 -10.25
CA LEU A 85 4.81 -6.73 -9.32
C LEU A 85 4.46 -7.95 -8.47
N LEU A 86 3.20 -8.05 -8.01
CA LEU A 86 2.70 -9.20 -7.25
C LEU A 86 2.66 -10.49 -8.09
N THR A 87 2.36 -10.40 -9.39
CA THR A 87 2.28 -11.56 -10.28
C THR A 87 3.63 -11.99 -10.86
N SER A 88 4.59 -11.07 -10.99
CA SER A 88 5.88 -11.30 -11.66
C SER A 88 6.99 -11.73 -10.71
N LYS A 89 6.84 -11.49 -9.40
CA LYS A 89 7.83 -11.89 -8.39
C LYS A 89 7.26 -12.99 -7.50
N SER A 90 7.89 -14.16 -7.52
CA SER A 90 7.70 -15.19 -6.51
C SER A 90 7.93 -14.60 -5.13
N PHE A 91 7.17 -15.05 -4.11
CA PHE A 91 7.34 -14.63 -2.72
C PHE A 91 8.82 -14.70 -2.34
N VAL A 92 9.37 -13.59 -1.86
CA VAL A 92 10.75 -13.56 -1.40
C VAL A 92 10.80 -14.30 -0.07
N ASP A 93 11.47 -15.46 -0.05
CA ASP A 93 11.75 -16.19 1.17
C ASP A 93 12.63 -15.31 2.07
N VAL A 94 12.11 -14.95 3.25
CA VAL A 94 12.78 -14.10 4.25
C VAL A 94 14.17 -14.65 4.60
N ARG A 95 14.37 -15.97 4.48
CA ARG A 95 15.67 -16.62 4.69
C ARG A 95 16.72 -16.24 3.65
N ASN A 96 16.31 -15.95 2.41
CA ASN A 96 17.21 -15.49 1.34
C ASN A 96 17.52 -13.98 1.47
N MET A 97 16.61 -13.18 2.01
CA MET A 97 16.89 -11.79 2.35
C MET A 97 17.93 -11.64 3.47
N ALA A 98 17.95 -12.56 4.45
CA ALA A 98 18.96 -12.54 5.52
C ALA A 98 20.41 -12.60 4.99
N LYS A 99 20.64 -13.25 3.84
CA LYS A 99 21.95 -13.29 3.17
C LYS A 99 22.30 -11.98 2.43
N GLN A 100 21.32 -11.10 2.20
CA GLN A 100 21.51 -9.83 1.48
C GLN A 100 21.84 -8.68 2.43
N PHE A 101 21.35 -8.70 3.67
CA PHE A 101 21.64 -7.67 4.69
C PHE A 101 23.03 -7.80 5.31
N THR A 102 23.66 -8.97 5.27
CA THR A 102 25.04 -9.17 5.75
C THR A 102 26.09 -8.44 4.92
N LYS A 103 25.72 -7.81 3.79
CA LYS A 103 26.62 -7.01 2.94
C LYS A 103 26.70 -5.53 3.31
N VAL A 104 26.04 -5.09 4.38
CA VAL A 104 25.98 -3.67 4.83
C VAL A 104 26.68 -3.45 6.19
N LEU A 105 27.50 -4.40 6.63
CA LEU A 105 28.35 -4.26 7.82
C LEU A 105 29.75 -3.69 7.44
N PRO A 106 30.46 -3.01 8.37
CA PRO A 106 31.68 -2.24 8.10
C PRO A 106 32.81 -3.00 7.39
N ASP A 107 33.62 -2.26 6.63
CA ASP A 107 34.48 -2.70 5.52
C ASP A 107 35.67 -3.67 5.81
N ASP A 108 35.86 -4.19 7.01
CA ASP A 108 37.12 -4.89 7.35
C ASP A 108 37.18 -6.40 7.05
N LEU A 109 36.20 -6.95 6.31
CA LEU A 109 36.24 -8.35 5.82
C LEU A 109 35.83 -8.49 4.35
N ARG A 110 36.14 -7.51 3.51
CA ARG A 110 35.88 -7.55 2.05
C ARG A 110 37.13 -7.91 1.26
N MET A 111 37.54 -9.17 1.30
CA MET A 111 38.36 -9.76 0.22
C MET A 111 37.90 -11.19 -0.07
N ALA A 112 36.76 -11.31 -0.77
CA ALA A 112 36.45 -12.42 -1.71
C ALA A 112 34.99 -12.40 -2.24
N ALA A 113 34.05 -11.68 -1.62
CA ALA A 113 32.61 -11.85 -1.91
C ALA A 113 31.89 -10.65 -2.57
N ALA A 114 32.60 -9.53 -2.82
CA ALA A 114 31.95 -8.26 -3.15
C ALA A 114 31.83 -7.95 -4.65
N GLN A 115 32.49 -8.70 -5.54
CA GLN A 115 32.62 -8.27 -6.95
C GLN A 115 31.70 -8.99 -7.94
N VAL A 116 30.86 -9.92 -7.47
CA VAL A 116 29.98 -10.73 -8.34
C VAL A 116 28.49 -10.36 -8.19
N ASP A 117 28.09 -9.79 -7.05
CA ASP A 117 26.66 -9.68 -6.71
C ASP A 117 26.01 -8.36 -7.15
N GLU A 118 26.81 -7.32 -7.37
CA GLU A 118 26.31 -6.02 -7.84
C GLU A 118 26.03 -6.04 -9.34
N TYR A 119 26.85 -6.80 -10.10
CA TYR A 119 26.63 -7.04 -11.53
C TYR A 119 25.46 -8.00 -11.80
N ALA A 120 25.20 -8.97 -10.92
CA ALA A 120 24.07 -9.89 -11.06
C ALA A 120 22.70 -9.23 -10.80
N ARG A 121 22.64 -8.20 -9.92
CA ARG A 121 21.38 -7.47 -9.64
C ARG A 121 20.94 -6.57 -10.79
N GLY A 122 21.89 -6.00 -11.52
CA GLY A 122 21.61 -5.16 -12.70
C GLY A 122 21.19 -5.95 -13.95
N LEU A 123 21.50 -7.25 -14.01
CA LEU A 123 21.29 -8.08 -15.20
C LEU A 123 20.00 -8.91 -15.18
N VAL A 124 19.35 -9.10 -14.03
CA VAL A 124 18.07 -9.84 -13.94
C VAL A 124 16.85 -8.91 -13.86
N ASN A 125 17.04 -7.63 -13.52
CA ASN A 125 15.99 -6.61 -13.49
C ASN A 125 16.34 -5.49 -14.48
N HIS A 126 16.00 -5.66 -15.75
CA HIS A 126 16.03 -4.55 -16.70
C HIS A 126 14.89 -3.56 -16.38
N GLY A 127 15.17 -2.65 -15.45
CA GLY A 127 14.27 -1.62 -14.91
C GLY A 127 14.09 -1.80 -13.40
N GLY A 128 14.61 -0.86 -12.60
CA GLY A 128 14.31 -0.83 -11.17
C GLY A 128 12.80 -0.75 -10.93
N THR A 129 12.33 -1.16 -9.75
CA THR A 129 10.95 -0.87 -9.39
C THR A 129 10.72 0.64 -9.36
N LEU A 130 9.49 1.11 -9.59
CA LEU A 130 9.14 2.52 -9.48
C LEU A 130 9.63 3.14 -8.16
N PHE A 131 9.56 2.37 -7.08
CA PHE A 131 10.03 2.79 -5.76
C PHE A 131 11.55 2.94 -5.70
N GLU A 132 12.30 2.05 -6.35
CA GLU A 132 13.76 2.16 -6.46
C GLU A 132 14.17 3.38 -7.28
N GLU A 133 13.45 3.68 -8.37
CA GLU A 133 13.65 4.91 -9.16
C GLU A 133 13.33 6.17 -8.35
N LEU A 134 12.36 6.10 -7.42
CA LEU A 134 12.07 7.16 -6.43
C LEU A 134 13.09 7.21 -5.28
N GLY A 135 14.17 6.42 -5.32
CA GLY A 135 15.25 6.43 -4.34
C GLY A 135 15.03 5.55 -3.12
N PHE A 136 13.99 4.71 -3.08
CA PHE A 136 13.77 3.78 -1.97
C PHE A 136 14.62 2.52 -2.09
N TYR A 137 14.91 1.91 -0.94
CA TYR A 137 15.24 0.50 -0.86
C TYR A 137 13.94 -0.30 -0.79
N TYR A 138 13.65 -1.05 -1.86
CA TYR A 138 12.41 -1.81 -1.97
C TYR A 138 12.58 -3.24 -1.46
N VAL A 139 11.65 -3.68 -0.62
CA VAL A 139 11.57 -5.01 -0.05
C VAL A 139 10.22 -5.64 -0.35
N GLY A 140 10.20 -6.85 -0.90
CA GLY A 140 9.00 -7.67 -1.06
C GLY A 140 8.59 -7.91 -2.52
N PRO A 141 7.33 -8.33 -2.78
CA PRO A 141 6.26 -8.51 -1.79
C PRO A 141 6.53 -9.66 -0.79
N VAL A 142 6.06 -9.51 0.46
CA VAL A 142 6.10 -10.53 1.52
C VAL A 142 4.70 -10.87 2.04
N ASP A 143 4.53 -12.04 2.65
CA ASP A 143 3.25 -12.45 3.26
C ASP A 143 2.98 -11.66 4.55
N GLY A 144 1.91 -10.86 4.54
CA GLY A 144 1.46 -10.06 5.66
C GLY A 144 0.74 -10.82 6.77
N HIS A 145 0.44 -12.10 6.58
CA HIS A 145 -0.19 -12.95 7.60
C HIS A 145 0.80 -13.82 8.36
N ASN A 146 2.09 -13.81 7.97
CA ASN A 146 3.14 -14.51 8.68
C ASN A 146 3.85 -13.56 9.65
N VAL A 147 3.34 -13.47 10.88
CA VAL A 147 3.86 -12.55 11.91
C VAL A 147 5.33 -12.80 12.23
N GLU A 148 5.75 -14.07 12.33
CA GLU A 148 7.15 -14.42 12.62
C GLU A 148 8.10 -13.88 11.54
N SER A 149 7.72 -14.04 10.28
CA SER A 149 8.45 -13.52 9.12
C SER A 149 8.50 -11.99 9.10
N LEU A 150 7.38 -11.33 9.41
CA LEU A 150 7.31 -9.87 9.50
C LEU A 150 8.17 -9.33 10.65
N VAL A 151 8.15 -9.96 11.82
CA VAL A 151 8.97 -9.56 12.96
C VAL A 151 10.46 -9.68 12.61
N ALA A 152 10.87 -10.79 12.00
CA ALA A 152 12.25 -10.98 11.56
C ALA A 152 12.65 -9.89 10.54
N LEU A 153 11.79 -9.62 9.56
CA LEU A 153 12.04 -8.60 8.55
C LEU A 153 12.12 -7.18 9.13
N PHE A 154 11.17 -6.79 9.97
CA PHE A 154 11.15 -5.46 10.59
C PHE A 154 12.34 -5.25 11.53
N THR A 155 12.77 -6.31 12.23
CA THR A 155 14.00 -6.29 13.04
C THR A 155 15.22 -6.00 12.16
N GLN A 156 15.35 -6.67 11.02
CA GLN A 156 16.44 -6.40 10.08
C GLN A 156 16.40 -4.98 9.51
N VAL A 157 15.22 -4.48 9.12
CA VAL A 157 15.08 -3.12 8.58
C VAL A 157 15.34 -2.05 9.64
N ARG A 158 15.01 -2.30 10.90
CA ARG A 158 15.37 -1.45 12.05
C ARG A 158 16.90 -1.39 12.21
N ASP A 159 17.55 -2.54 12.22
CA ASP A 159 18.99 -2.66 12.51
C ASP A 159 19.88 -2.33 11.30
N MET A 160 19.31 -2.29 10.09
CA MET A 160 20.02 -1.86 8.89
C MET A 160 20.62 -0.46 9.09
N GLY A 161 21.88 -0.27 8.72
CA GLY A 161 22.51 1.05 8.73
C GLY A 161 22.08 1.94 7.55
N GLY A 162 22.59 3.17 7.53
CA GLY A 162 22.40 4.11 6.41
C GLY A 162 21.09 4.90 6.45
N ASN A 163 20.97 5.85 5.52
CA ASN A 163 19.90 6.86 5.53
C ASN A 163 18.88 6.71 4.39
N LYS A 164 19.04 5.68 3.54
CA LYS A 164 18.14 5.46 2.40
C LYS A 164 16.71 5.16 2.91
N PRO A 165 15.66 5.80 2.35
CA PRO A 165 14.29 5.47 2.72
C PRO A 165 13.96 4.03 2.29
N VAL A 166 13.10 3.34 3.05
CA VAL A 166 12.80 1.92 2.85
C VAL A 166 11.31 1.74 2.59
N LEU A 167 10.95 0.94 1.59
CA LEU A 167 9.58 0.54 1.34
C LEU A 167 9.45 -0.98 1.44
N ILE A 168 8.63 -1.45 2.37
CA ILE A 168 8.32 -2.86 2.58
C ILE A 168 6.92 -3.12 2.04
N HIS A 169 6.83 -3.89 0.96
CA HIS A 169 5.57 -4.29 0.35
C HIS A 169 5.05 -5.55 1.03
N VAL A 170 3.97 -5.39 1.81
CA VAL A 170 3.32 -6.43 2.59
C VAL A 170 1.98 -6.77 1.94
N LYS A 171 1.79 -8.03 1.56
CA LYS A 171 0.55 -8.52 0.97
C LYS A 171 -0.40 -9.03 2.05
N THR A 172 -1.61 -8.49 2.14
CA THR A 172 -2.62 -8.93 3.11
C THR A 172 -3.92 -9.35 2.42
N GLN A 173 -4.90 -9.78 3.22
CA GLN A 173 -6.25 -10.12 2.78
C GLN A 173 -7.20 -9.29 3.65
N LYS A 174 -8.00 -8.43 3.02
CA LYS A 174 -8.96 -7.60 3.74
C LYS A 174 -10.06 -8.48 4.36
N GLY A 175 -10.39 -8.19 5.62
CA GLY A 175 -11.35 -8.99 6.39
C GLY A 175 -10.80 -10.33 6.92
N ARG A 176 -9.50 -10.63 6.74
CA ARG A 176 -8.89 -11.90 7.17
C ARG A 176 -9.26 -12.25 8.62
N GLY A 177 -9.69 -13.48 8.83
CA GLY A 177 -10.01 -14.02 10.15
C GLY A 177 -11.45 -13.72 10.59
N TYR A 178 -12.25 -13.08 9.75
CA TYR A 178 -13.66 -12.82 10.01
C TYR A 178 -14.53 -13.18 8.81
N ALA A 179 -15.07 -14.40 8.81
CA ALA A 179 -15.80 -14.98 7.67
C ALA A 179 -16.93 -14.08 7.11
N PRO A 180 -17.75 -13.37 7.92
CA PRO A 180 -18.74 -12.44 7.39
C PRO A 180 -18.13 -11.29 6.58
N ALA A 181 -16.98 -10.75 6.99
CA ALA A 181 -16.29 -9.72 6.23
C ALA A 181 -15.61 -10.31 4.98
N GLU A 182 -14.99 -11.48 5.07
CA GLU A 182 -14.37 -12.11 3.89
C GLU A 182 -15.39 -12.42 2.79
N ALA A 183 -16.63 -12.77 3.16
CA ALA A 183 -17.71 -13.03 2.22
C ALA A 183 -18.40 -11.76 1.70
N ALA A 184 -18.32 -10.64 2.43
CA ALA A 184 -18.97 -9.40 2.03
C ALA A 184 -18.32 -8.78 0.80
N PHE A 185 -19.13 -8.17 -0.06
CA PHE A 185 -18.64 -7.51 -1.28
C PHE A 185 -17.68 -6.36 -0.95
N ASP A 186 -18.00 -5.54 0.06
CA ASP A 186 -17.18 -4.41 0.50
C ASP A 186 -16.16 -4.77 1.58
N LYS A 187 -16.04 -6.05 1.94
CA LYS A 187 -15.24 -6.54 3.06
C LYS A 187 -15.49 -5.81 4.37
N TYR A 188 -16.73 -5.35 4.60
CA TYR A 188 -17.11 -4.59 5.79
C TYR A 188 -16.31 -3.27 5.91
N HIS A 189 -15.95 -2.65 4.78
CA HIS A 189 -15.27 -1.36 4.76
C HIS A 189 -16.07 -0.26 5.47
N GLY A 190 -17.40 -0.31 5.38
CA GLY A 190 -18.30 0.54 6.15
C GLY A 190 -19.44 -0.27 6.74
N VAL A 191 -19.42 -0.48 8.05
CA VAL A 191 -20.46 -1.24 8.76
C VAL A 191 -21.24 -0.37 9.73
N ALA A 192 -22.56 -0.54 9.77
CA ALA A 192 -23.35 -0.11 10.91
C ALA A 192 -23.05 -1.01 12.12
N ARG A 193 -23.55 -0.65 13.31
CA ARG A 193 -23.49 -1.54 14.49
C ARG A 193 -23.96 -2.94 14.11
N PHE A 194 -23.18 -3.97 14.44
CA PHE A 194 -23.46 -5.33 14.00
C PHE A 194 -23.15 -6.35 15.10
N ASP A 195 -23.75 -7.53 14.98
CA ASP A 195 -23.49 -8.65 15.87
C ASP A 195 -22.21 -9.37 15.43
N VAL A 196 -21.17 -9.34 16.26
CA VAL A 196 -19.86 -9.93 15.92
C VAL A 196 -19.96 -11.41 15.52
N PRO A 197 -20.69 -12.30 16.23
CA PRO A 197 -20.72 -13.72 15.86
C PRO A 197 -21.38 -14.00 14.50
N THR A 198 -22.36 -13.18 14.10
CA THR A 198 -23.20 -13.45 12.91
C THR A 198 -22.92 -12.51 11.74
N GLY A 199 -22.23 -11.39 11.99
CA GLY A 199 -22.03 -10.31 11.02
C GLY A 199 -23.29 -9.50 10.74
N LYS A 200 -24.42 -9.78 11.40
CA LYS A 200 -25.69 -9.12 11.10
C LYS A 200 -25.64 -7.65 11.50
N GLN A 201 -25.76 -6.76 10.52
CA GLN A 201 -25.80 -5.32 10.76
C GLN A 201 -27.20 -4.86 11.19
N HIS A 202 -27.25 -4.04 12.24
CA HIS A 202 -28.45 -3.35 12.72
C HIS A 202 -28.58 -2.03 11.97
N LYS A 203 -29.34 -2.05 10.87
CA LYS A 203 -29.70 -0.84 10.13
C LYS A 203 -30.99 -0.26 10.70
N SER A 204 -30.99 1.02 11.09
CA SER A 204 -32.24 1.71 11.40
C SER A 204 -33.07 1.86 10.13
N SER A 205 -34.36 1.55 10.20
CA SER A 205 -35.29 1.75 9.09
C SER A 205 -35.71 3.22 9.02
N ALA A 206 -34.87 4.07 8.44
CA ALA A 206 -35.30 5.42 8.08
C ALA A 206 -36.30 5.33 6.92
N LYS A 207 -37.52 5.85 7.10
CA LYS A 207 -38.52 5.96 6.01
C LYS A 207 -38.11 6.99 4.96
N THR A 208 -37.32 7.98 5.35
CA THR A 208 -36.85 9.06 4.47
C THR A 208 -35.54 8.65 3.80
N PRO A 209 -35.40 8.80 2.47
CA PRO A 209 -34.13 8.56 1.80
C PRO A 209 -33.06 9.51 2.33
N ASN A 210 -31.81 9.04 2.42
CA ASN A 210 -30.69 9.92 2.73
C ASN A 210 -30.34 10.82 1.53
N TYR A 211 -29.59 11.89 1.78
CA TYR A 211 -29.18 12.83 0.75
C TYR A 211 -28.41 12.18 -0.40
N THR A 212 -27.57 11.17 -0.11
CA THR A 212 -26.84 10.40 -1.12
C THR A 212 -27.79 9.73 -2.12
N THR A 213 -28.85 9.08 -1.64
CA THR A 213 -29.86 8.43 -2.49
C THR A 213 -30.64 9.46 -3.31
N VAL A 214 -30.98 10.61 -2.72
CA VAL A 214 -31.68 11.69 -3.45
C VAL A 214 -30.79 12.25 -4.55
N PHE A 215 -29.53 12.58 -4.23
CA PHE A 215 -28.53 13.05 -5.19
C PHE A 215 -28.33 12.08 -6.36
N ALA A 216 -28.13 10.79 -6.06
CA ALA A 216 -27.92 9.76 -7.08
C ALA A 216 -29.09 9.66 -8.06
N ARG A 217 -30.33 9.66 -7.53
CA ARG A 217 -31.54 9.62 -8.36
C ARG A 217 -31.65 10.85 -9.25
N SER A 218 -31.47 12.04 -8.68
CA SER A 218 -31.50 13.28 -9.45
C SER A 218 -30.43 13.33 -10.52
N LEU A 219 -29.21 12.83 -10.25
CA LEU A 219 -28.14 12.77 -11.24
C LEU A 219 -28.48 11.83 -12.40
N ILE A 220 -29.06 10.65 -12.10
CA ILE A 220 -29.53 9.70 -13.12
C ILE A 220 -30.64 10.34 -13.96
N ASP A 221 -31.62 10.96 -13.31
CA ASP A 221 -32.75 11.61 -14.01
C ASP A 221 -32.27 12.73 -14.94
N GLU A 222 -31.22 13.48 -14.59
CA GLU A 222 -30.61 14.48 -15.48
C GLU A 222 -29.81 13.81 -16.61
N ALA A 223 -29.04 12.76 -16.31
CA ALA A 223 -28.24 12.04 -17.31
C ALA A 223 -29.09 11.32 -18.38
N ASP A 224 -30.30 10.88 -18.02
CA ASP A 224 -31.27 10.32 -18.97
C ASP A 224 -31.76 11.36 -19.99
N ARG A 225 -31.70 12.66 -19.65
CA ARG A 225 -32.13 13.78 -20.49
C ARG A 225 -30.99 14.45 -21.25
N ASP A 226 -29.79 14.43 -20.70
CA ASP A 226 -28.61 15.03 -21.33
C ASP A 226 -27.41 14.07 -21.33
N SER A 227 -27.10 13.56 -22.53
CA SER A 227 -25.98 12.65 -22.75
C SER A 227 -24.60 13.28 -22.53
N LYS A 228 -24.51 14.59 -22.29
CA LYS A 228 -23.25 15.29 -21.97
C LYS A 228 -22.89 15.19 -20.48
N ILE A 229 -23.80 14.74 -19.64
CA ILE A 229 -23.57 14.62 -18.20
C ILE A 229 -22.65 13.43 -17.92
N VAL A 230 -21.57 13.68 -17.19
CA VAL A 230 -20.59 12.67 -16.77
C VAL A 230 -20.36 12.77 -15.27
N ALA A 231 -20.57 11.67 -14.55
CA ALA A 231 -20.26 11.57 -13.13
C ALA A 231 -18.80 11.20 -12.90
N ILE A 232 -18.14 11.87 -11.95
CA ILE A 232 -16.76 11.59 -11.56
C ILE A 232 -16.75 11.27 -10.06
N THR A 233 -16.17 10.14 -9.67
CA THR A 233 -15.99 9.74 -8.27
C THR A 233 -14.52 9.53 -7.94
N ALA A 234 -14.08 10.02 -6.78
CA ALA A 234 -12.73 9.85 -6.27
C ALA A 234 -12.67 8.62 -5.36
N ALA A 235 -12.75 7.42 -5.96
CA ALA A 235 -12.70 6.14 -5.25
C ALA A 235 -13.76 6.00 -4.12
N MET A 236 -14.95 6.59 -4.28
CA MET A 236 -16.05 6.46 -3.31
C MET A 236 -17.44 6.21 -3.93
N PRO A 237 -17.61 5.36 -4.96
CA PRO A 237 -18.90 5.14 -5.63
C PRO A 237 -20.03 4.81 -4.65
N GLY A 238 -19.82 3.82 -3.77
CA GLY A 238 -20.82 3.43 -2.76
C GLY A 238 -21.16 4.53 -1.75
N GLY A 239 -20.18 5.33 -1.32
CA GLY A 239 -20.39 6.43 -0.37
C GLY A 239 -21.08 7.65 -1.00
N THR A 240 -20.83 7.89 -2.29
CA THR A 240 -21.42 8.99 -3.05
C THR A 240 -22.71 8.61 -3.79
N GLY A 241 -23.09 7.32 -3.79
CA GLY A 241 -24.25 6.82 -4.53
C GLY A 241 -24.07 6.81 -6.04
N LEU A 242 -22.81 6.72 -6.51
CA LEU A 242 -22.44 6.69 -7.91
C LEU A 242 -22.13 5.27 -8.38
#